data_AF-A0A0N4X2R3-F1
#
_entry.id   AF-A0A0N4X2R3-F1
#
_cell.length_a   1.000
_cell.length_b   1.000
_cell.length_c   1.000
_cell.angle_alpha   90.00
_cell.angle_beta   90.00
_cell.angle_gamma   90.00
#
_symmetry.space_group_name_H-M   'P 1'
#
loop_
_entity.id
_entity.type
_entity.pdbx_description
1 polymer ?
#
loop_
_entity_poly.entity_id
_entity_poly.type
_entity_poly.pdbx_seq_one_letter_code
_entity_poly.pdbx_strand_id
1 'polypeptide(L)'
;MLDQVEVIVGTLSLKGSNATGFPKLKNLVLLKQPKKGPVLIIEDNSKLSSLEALYNLEIRLRKGERPDNAISIGNNPNLCIDEDASTVPFVIKYLSRVPICEFRL
;
A
#
# COMPACT_ATOMS: atom_id res chain seq x y z
N MET A 1 -17.40 6.30 8.96
CA MET A 1 -17.92 7.23 7.91
C MET A 1 -17.15 7.10 6.60
N LEU A 2 -15.86 6.73 6.61
CA LEU A 2 -15.12 6.43 5.37
C LEU A 2 -15.41 5.04 4.78
N ASP A 3 -16.10 4.18 5.52
CA ASP A 3 -16.41 2.80 5.12
C ASP A 3 -17.32 2.70 3.90
N GLN A 4 -17.96 3.79 3.47
CA GLN A 4 -18.79 3.83 2.26
C GLN A 4 -17.99 4.16 0.99
N VAL A 5 -16.71 4.53 1.12
CA VAL A 5 -15.87 4.90 -0.03
C VAL A 5 -15.43 3.65 -0.76
N GLU A 6 -15.90 3.47 -2.00
CA GLU A 6 -15.57 2.31 -2.84
C GLU A 6 -14.42 2.58 -3.83
N VAL A 7 -14.35 3.80 -4.34
CA VAL A 7 -13.40 4.20 -5.37
C VAL A 7 -12.74 5.52 -4.98
N ILE A 8 -11.41 5.57 -5.03
CA ILE A 8 -10.65 6.82 -4.93
C ILE A 8 -10.02 7.09 -6.28
N VAL A 9 -10.28 8.27 -6.83
CA VAL A 9 -9.60 8.79 -8.02
C VAL A 9 -8.59 9.84 -7.56
N GLY A 10 -7.31 9.48 -7.52
CA GLY A 10 -6.27 10.38 -7.00
C GLY A 10 -5.14 9.64 -6.31
N THR A 11 -4.59 10.26 -5.27
CA THR A 11 -3.51 9.69 -4.45
C THR A 11 -4.03 9.48 -3.04
N LEU A 12 -3.91 8.26 -2.53
CA LEU A 12 -4.12 7.94 -1.12
C LEU A 12 -2.76 8.02 -0.40
N SER A 13 -2.70 8.67 0.75
CA SER A 13 -1.45 8.93 1.45
C SER A 13 -1.57 8.63 2.94
N LEU A 14 -0.67 7.79 3.46
CA LEU A 14 -0.46 7.58 4.89
C LEU A 14 0.96 8.07 5.23
N LYS A 15 1.04 9.24 5.89
CA LYS A 15 2.31 9.92 6.18
C LYS A 15 2.44 10.30 7.64
N GLY A 16 3.62 10.09 8.22
CA GLY A 16 3.95 10.60 9.55
C GLY A 16 3.02 10.07 10.66
N SER A 17 2.40 8.90 10.45
CA SER A 17 1.39 8.38 11.36
C SER A 17 1.97 7.44 12.41
N ASN A 18 1.24 7.29 13.51
CA ASN A 18 1.52 6.30 14.56
C ASN A 18 0.72 5.00 14.36
N ALA A 19 0.13 4.79 13.18
CA ALA A 19 -0.64 3.59 12.89
C ALA A 19 0.29 2.37 12.82
N THR A 20 -0.13 1.25 13.39
CA THR A 20 0.59 -0.03 13.32
C THR A 20 0.25 -0.83 12.06
N GLY A 21 -0.94 -0.61 11.50
CA GLY A 21 -1.37 -1.17 10.23
C GLY A 21 -1.99 -0.11 9.33
N PHE A 22 -2.00 -0.35 8.02
CA PHE A 22 -2.72 0.52 7.10
C PHE A 22 -4.23 0.50 7.46
N PRO A 23 -4.89 1.66 7.58
CA PRO A 23 -6.30 1.72 7.95
C PRO A 23 -7.18 0.93 6.97
N LYS A 24 -7.99 0.02 7.49
CA LYS A 24 -8.95 -0.72 6.68
C LYS A 24 -10.08 0.20 6.25
N LEU A 25 -10.19 0.44 4.94
CA LEU A 25 -11.32 1.13 4.32
C LEU A 25 -12.27 0.07 3.78
N LYS A 26 -13.28 -0.30 4.58
CA LYS A 26 -14.04 -1.55 4.43
C LYS A 26 -14.55 -1.83 3.01
N ASN A 27 -15.08 -0.81 2.34
CA ASN A 27 -15.65 -0.96 1.01
C ASN A 27 -14.71 -0.46 -0.10
N LEU A 28 -13.51 0.04 0.22
CA LEU A 28 -12.59 0.54 -0.80
C LEU A 28 -12.05 -0.63 -1.62
N VAL A 29 -12.39 -0.64 -2.89
CA VAL A 29 -12.00 -1.70 -3.83
C VAL A 29 -11.07 -1.20 -4.93
N LEU A 30 -11.04 0.11 -5.20
CA LEU A 30 -10.30 0.66 -6.35
C LEU A 30 -9.59 1.98 -6.06
N LEU A 31 -8.29 2.03 -6.37
CA LEU A 31 -7.55 3.27 -6.58
C LEU A 31 -7.32 3.49 -8.08
N LYS A 32 -7.80 4.62 -8.60
CA LYS A 32 -7.60 5.02 -9.99
C LYS A 32 -6.63 6.19 -10.05
N GLN A 33 -5.56 6.04 -10.83
CA GLN A 33 -4.53 7.05 -11.03
C GLN A 33 -4.96 8.02 -12.16
N PRO A 34 -5.33 9.29 -11.86
CA PRO A 34 -5.79 10.22 -12.90
C PRO A 34 -4.64 10.91 -13.64
N LYS A 35 -3.48 11.04 -13.00
CA LYS A 35 -2.30 11.77 -13.50
C LYS A 35 -1.02 11.02 -13.15
N LYS A 36 0.10 11.43 -13.76
CA LYS A 36 1.43 10.84 -13.48
C LYS A 36 1.78 10.99 -11.99
N GLY A 37 2.49 10.02 -11.44
CA GLY A 37 2.93 9.98 -10.04
C GLY A 37 2.21 8.93 -9.20
N PRO A 38 2.61 8.73 -7.94
CA PRO A 38 2.08 7.63 -7.12
C PRO A 38 0.57 7.79 -6.84
N VAL A 39 -0.13 6.67 -6.91
CA VAL A 39 -1.54 6.54 -6.51
C VAL A 39 -1.65 6.16 -5.02
N LEU A 40 -0.58 5.60 -4.46
CA LEU A 40 -0.46 5.29 -3.04
C LEU A 40 0.91 5.75 -2.52
N ILE A 41 0.90 6.47 -1.40
CA ILE A 41 2.11 6.92 -0.71
C ILE A 41 2.05 6.48 0.75
N ILE A 42 3.10 5.79 1.21
CA ILE A 42 3.23 5.28 2.57
C ILE A 42 4.62 5.67 3.07
N GLU A 43 4.71 6.80 3.77
CA GLU A 43 6.00 7.39 4.14
C GLU A 43 6.07 7.80 5.61
N ASP A 44 7.23 7.64 6.23
CA ASP A 44 7.52 8.19 7.57
C ASP A 44 6.61 7.65 8.70
N ASN A 45 6.13 6.41 8.61
CA ASN A 45 5.28 5.81 9.64
C ASN A 45 6.10 4.90 10.57
N SER A 46 6.58 5.47 11.68
CA SER A 46 7.52 4.81 12.59
C SER A 46 7.01 3.50 13.20
N LYS A 47 5.70 3.33 13.35
CA LYS A 47 5.07 2.15 13.97
C LYS A 47 4.43 1.19 12.99
N LEU A 48 4.37 1.54 11.71
CA LEU A 48 3.67 0.77 10.70
C LEU A 48 4.41 -0.54 10.43
N SER A 49 3.72 -1.65 10.64
CA SER A 49 4.26 -2.99 10.45
C SER A 49 3.43 -3.86 9.49
N SER A 50 2.20 -3.45 9.15
CA SER A 50 1.33 -4.23 8.26
C SER A 50 0.63 -3.38 7.20
N LEU A 51 0.59 -3.92 5.98
CA LEU A 51 -0.14 -3.40 4.82
C LEU A 51 -1.25 -4.33 4.34
N GLU A 52 -1.63 -5.34 5.13
CA GLU A 52 -2.59 -6.37 4.74
C GLU A 52 -3.93 -5.81 4.25
N ALA A 53 -4.37 -4.69 4.82
CA ALA A 53 -5.59 -3.99 4.40
C ALA A 53 -5.60 -3.56 2.92
N LEU A 54 -4.43 -3.51 2.26
CA LEU A 54 -4.28 -3.16 0.85
C LEU A 54 -4.35 -4.35 -0.10
N TYR A 55 -4.21 -5.58 0.40
CA TYR A 55 -3.94 -6.76 -0.45
C TYR A 55 -5.07 -7.09 -1.43
N ASN A 56 -6.30 -6.69 -1.12
CA ASN A 56 -7.48 -6.91 -1.97
C ASN A 56 -7.81 -5.70 -2.88
N LEU A 57 -6.97 -4.66 -2.86
CA LEU A 57 -7.23 -3.42 -3.57
C LEU A 57 -6.85 -3.54 -5.06
N GLU A 58 -7.76 -3.15 -5.95
CA GLU A 58 -7.42 -2.96 -7.36
C GLU A 58 -6.73 -1.59 -7.54
N ILE A 59 -5.63 -1.56 -8.29
CA ILE A 59 -4.99 -0.32 -8.72
C ILE A 59 -5.06 -0.20 -10.25
N ARG A 60 -5.80 0.79 -10.73
CA ARG A 60 -5.88 1.15 -12.16
C ARG A 60 -4.94 2.29 -12.47
N LEU A 61 -3.85 1.94 -13.14
CA LEU A 61 -2.85 2.89 -13.59
C LEU A 61 -3.27 3.60 -14.87
N ARG A 62 -2.74 4.81 -15.06
CA ARG A 62 -2.82 5.50 -16.34
C ARG A 62 -2.04 4.70 -17.40
N LYS A 63 -2.49 4.77 -18.66
CA LYS A 63 -1.76 4.20 -19.81
C LYS A 63 -0.30 4.65 -19.83
N GLY A 64 0.61 3.68 -19.88
CA GLY A 64 2.05 3.90 -19.93
C GLY A 64 2.75 4.01 -18.57
N GLU A 65 2.01 3.95 -17.45
CA GLU A 65 2.62 3.93 -16.11
C GLU A 65 2.98 2.50 -15.69
N ARG A 66 4.10 2.36 -14.97
CA ARG A 66 4.59 1.08 -14.45
C ARG A 66 4.13 0.87 -13.00
N PRO A 67 3.86 -0.39 -12.57
CA PRO A 67 3.54 -0.71 -11.19
C PRO A 67 4.55 -0.16 -10.17
N ASP A 68 5.84 -0.23 -10.47
CA ASP A 68 6.94 0.27 -9.63
C ASP A 68 6.87 1.78 -9.31
N ASN A 69 6.18 2.56 -10.13
CA ASN A 69 6.00 4.00 -9.94
C ASN A 69 4.63 4.31 -9.30
N ALA A 70 3.76 3.31 -9.17
CA ALA A 70 2.40 3.48 -8.66
C ALA A 70 2.38 3.66 -7.14
N ILE A 71 3.31 3.01 -6.43
CA ILE A 71 3.39 3.08 -4.97
C ILE A 71 4.74 3.66 -4.57
N SER A 72 4.70 4.68 -3.70
CA SER A 72 5.88 5.18 -2.99
C SER A 72 5.87 4.67 -1.56
N ILE A 73 6.92 3.96 -1.17
CA ILE A 73 7.13 3.46 0.19
C ILE A 73 8.50 3.92 0.65
N GLY A 74 8.54 4.64 1.77
CA GLY A 74 9.79 5.17 2.31
C GLY A 74 9.75 5.37 3.81
N ASN A 75 10.87 5.14 4.49
CA ASN A 75 11.04 5.45 5.91
C ASN A 75 9.93 4.85 6.83
N ASN A 76 9.62 3.57 6.66
CA ASN A 76 8.74 2.82 7.56
C ASN A 76 9.57 1.70 8.22
N PRO A 77 10.29 1.99 9.32
CA PRO A 77 11.36 1.13 9.83
C PRO A 77 10.90 -0.25 10.34
N ASN A 78 9.61 -0.38 10.70
CA ASN A 78 9.03 -1.63 11.18
C ASN A 78 8.21 -2.36 10.12
N LEU A 79 8.17 -1.85 8.88
CA LEU A 79 7.38 -2.42 7.81
C LEU A 79 8.15 -3.55 7.12
N CYS A 80 7.56 -4.73 7.12
CA CYS A 80 7.99 -5.89 6.34
C CYS A 80 6.77 -6.69 5.86
N ILE A 81 6.98 -7.64 4.95
CA ILE A 81 5.95 -8.53 4.41
C ILE A 81 6.12 -9.91 5.03
N ASP A 82 5.06 -10.46 5.62
CA ASP A 82 5.08 -11.85 6.11
C ASP A 82 5.33 -12.83 4.94
N GLU A 83 6.04 -13.93 5.20
CA GLU A 83 6.41 -14.89 4.15
C GLU A 83 5.18 -15.43 3.41
N ASP A 84 4.11 -15.76 4.13
CA ASP A 84 2.85 -16.22 3.54
C ASP A 84 2.22 -15.18 2.60
N ALA A 85 2.35 -13.90 2.95
CA ALA A 85 1.84 -12.79 2.17
C ALA A 85 2.68 -12.48 0.92
N SER A 86 3.92 -12.96 0.84
CA SER A 86 4.82 -12.72 -0.30
C SER A 86 4.29 -13.26 -1.64
N THR A 87 3.37 -14.23 -1.57
CA THR A 87 2.72 -14.85 -2.74
C THR A 87 1.45 -14.12 -3.20
N VAL A 88 0.97 -13.14 -2.43
CA VAL A 88 -0.25 -12.40 -2.74
C VAL A 88 -0.03 -11.54 -3.99
N PRO A 89 -0.91 -11.58 -5.02
CA PRO A 89 -0.70 -10.87 -6.28
C PRO A 89 -0.46 -9.36 -6.13
N PHE A 90 -1.14 -8.71 -5.18
CA PHE A 90 -0.92 -7.30 -4.87
C PHE A 90 0.50 -7.04 -4.37
N VAL A 91 0.97 -7.88 -3.45
CA VAL A 91 2.29 -7.80 -2.84
C VAL A 91 3.37 -7.97 -3.91
N ILE A 92 3.27 -9.03 -4.72
CA ILE A 92 4.20 -9.30 -5.82
C ILE A 92 4.28 -8.09 -6.77
N LYS A 93 3.12 -7.52 -7.12
CA LYS A 93 3.01 -6.48 -8.14
C LYS A 93 3.48 -5.11 -7.67
N TYR A 94 3.27 -4.77 -6.40
CA TYR A 94 3.47 -3.39 -5.93
C TYR A 94 4.36 -3.24 -4.70
N LEU A 95 4.56 -4.30 -3.92
CA LEU A 95 5.31 -4.26 -2.65
C LEU A 95 6.62 -5.04 -2.72
N SER A 96 7.11 -5.36 -3.92
CA SER A 96 8.37 -6.11 -4.14
C SER A 96 9.62 -5.45 -3.53
N ARG A 97 9.55 -4.16 -3.19
CA ARG A 97 10.63 -3.40 -2.54
C ARG A 97 10.53 -3.38 -1.01
N VAL A 98 9.46 -3.90 -0.44
CA VAL A 98 9.30 -4.06 1.01
C VAL A 98 9.99 -5.37 1.40
N PRO A 99 10.88 -5.37 2.40
CA PRO A 99 11.58 -6.59 2.80
C PRO A 99 10.59 -7.63 3.34
N ILE A 100 10.91 -8.91 3.16
CA ILE A 100 10.22 -9.98 3.88
C ILE A 100 10.65 -9.91 5.35
N CYS A 101 9.72 -10.17 6.28
CA CYS A 101 10.04 -10.18 7.70
C CYS A 101 11.07 -11.27 7.98
N GLU A 102 12.23 -10.89 8.51
CA GLU A 102 13.17 -11.87 9.05
C GLU A 102 12.59 -12.45 10.33
N PHE A 103 12.55 -13.78 10.44
CA PHE A 103 12.24 -14.45 11.71
C PHE A 103 13.24 -13.96 12.76
N ARG A 104 12.77 -13.16 13.73
CA ARG A 104 13.51 -12.97 14.96
C ARG A 104 13.33 -14.24 15.79
N LEU A 105 14.33 -15.12 15.70
CA LEU A 105 14.53 -16.25 16.61
C LEU A 105 14.58 -15.77 18.07
#